data_AF-A0A1J5WFG0-F1
#
_entry.id   AF-A0A1J5WFG0-F1
#
_cell.length_a   1.000
_cell.length_b   1.000
_cell.length_c   1.000
_cell.angle_alpha   90.00
_cell.angle_beta   90.00
_cell.angle_gamma   90.00
#
_symmetry.space_group_name_H-M   'P 1'
#
loop_
_entity.id
_entity.type
_entity.pdbx_description
1 polymer ?
#
loop_
_entity_poly.entity_id
_entity_poly.type
_entity_poly.pdbx_seq_one_letter_code
_entity_poly.pdbx_strand_id
1 'polypeptide(L)'
;KELSLNTYAPEYFGGITRTENNSIWVGKVSNLILSQYGAGILPKLRFHEENEVEKFGLEADEAEHITEILKEERKSIWMGKMRQVAIVGYAAEMLPKLRFHGENVMEEFEISAGNAEHIAG
;
A
#
# COMPACT_ATOMS: atom_id res chain seq x y z
N LYS A 1 -15.53 3.46 -7.94
CA LYS A 1 -15.38 1.99 -7.84
C LYS A 1 -14.40 1.68 -6.72
N GLU A 2 -14.74 0.76 -5.83
CA GLU A 2 -13.90 0.42 -4.68
C GLU A 2 -13.28 -0.96 -4.85
N LEU A 3 -12.02 -1.11 -4.44
CA LEU A 3 -11.34 -2.37 -4.25
C LEU A 3 -10.81 -2.40 -2.82
N SER A 4 -11.28 -3.35 -2.02
CA SER A 4 -10.78 -3.59 -0.67
C SER A 4 -10.21 -5.01 -0.60
N LEU A 5 -8.98 -5.14 -0.11
CA LEU A 5 -8.28 -6.42 0.05
C LEU A 5 -7.79 -6.51 1.49
N ASN A 6 -8.42 -7.40 2.26
CA ASN A 6 -8.12 -7.64 3.67
C ASN A 6 -8.23 -9.14 3.97
N THR A 7 -7.39 -9.59 4.89
CA THR A 7 -7.47 -10.94 5.46
C THR A 7 -6.63 -11.01 6.73
N TYR A 8 -7.13 -11.76 7.71
CA TYR A 8 -6.41 -12.09 8.94
C TYR A 8 -5.48 -13.30 8.76
N ALA A 9 -5.58 -13.99 7.63
CA ALA A 9 -4.84 -15.23 7.38
C ALA A 9 -3.98 -15.11 6.11
N PRO A 10 -2.64 -15.30 6.21
CA PRO A 10 -1.72 -15.14 5.09
C PRO A 10 -1.99 -16.13 3.95
N GLU A 11 -2.57 -17.30 4.25
CA GLU A 11 -2.86 -18.36 3.28
C GLU A 11 -3.80 -17.91 2.15
N TYR A 12 -4.71 -16.97 2.40
CA TYR A 12 -5.65 -16.48 1.40
C TYR A 12 -4.97 -15.62 0.32
N PHE A 13 -3.86 -14.97 0.66
CA PHE A 13 -3.04 -14.22 -0.30
C PHE A 13 -1.72 -14.88 -0.65
N GLY A 14 -1.44 -16.08 -0.14
CA GLY A 14 -0.21 -16.82 -0.42
C GLY A 14 0.06 -17.05 -1.91
N GLY A 15 -0.99 -17.17 -2.74
CA GLY A 15 -0.86 -17.23 -4.19
C GLY A 15 -0.45 -15.89 -4.83
N ILE A 16 -0.95 -14.78 -4.27
CA ILE A 16 -0.68 -13.41 -4.73
C ILE A 16 0.71 -12.95 -4.29
N THR A 17 1.10 -13.20 -3.05
CA THR A 17 2.42 -12.79 -2.53
C THR A 17 3.58 -13.49 -3.25
N ARG A 18 3.32 -14.64 -3.88
CA ARG A 18 4.28 -15.38 -4.73
C ARG A 18 4.41 -14.83 -6.14
N THR A 19 3.57 -13.89 -6.58
CA THR A 19 3.73 -13.29 -7.90
C THR A 19 4.89 -12.31 -7.93
N GLU A 20 5.34 -11.99 -9.14
CA GLU A 20 6.32 -10.94 -9.35
C GLU A 20 5.77 -9.57 -8.92
N ASN A 21 6.67 -8.65 -8.57
CA ASN A 21 6.28 -7.27 -8.29
C ASN A 21 5.72 -6.62 -9.55
N ASN A 22 4.75 -5.73 -9.40
CA ASN A 22 4.06 -5.07 -10.51
C ASN A 22 3.39 -6.02 -11.54
N SER A 23 3.05 -7.27 -11.17
CA SER A 23 2.41 -8.21 -12.09
C SER A 23 0.88 -8.11 -12.11
N ILE A 24 0.26 -7.51 -11.09
CA ILE A 24 -1.20 -7.46 -10.94
C ILE A 24 -1.72 -6.08 -11.33
N TRP A 25 -2.40 -5.99 -12.46
CA TRP A 25 -2.99 -4.74 -12.91
C TRP A 25 -4.28 -4.42 -12.13
N VAL A 26 -4.30 -3.30 -11.41
CA VAL A 26 -5.45 -2.86 -10.60
C VAL A 26 -6.61 -2.36 -11.47
N GLY A 27 -6.32 -1.90 -12.69
CA GLY A 27 -7.28 -1.24 -13.57
C GLY A 27 -7.74 0.12 -13.02
N LYS A 28 -8.94 0.56 -13.42
CA LYS A 28 -9.54 1.82 -12.95
C LYS A 28 -10.30 1.61 -11.64
N VAL A 29 -9.73 2.08 -10.54
CA VAL A 29 -10.36 2.10 -9.20
C VAL A 29 -10.37 3.52 -8.65
N SER A 30 -11.46 3.90 -7.98
CA SER A 30 -11.57 5.19 -7.28
C SER A 30 -10.98 5.08 -5.88
N ASN A 31 -11.35 4.02 -5.15
CA ASN A 31 -10.86 3.75 -3.80
C ASN A 31 -10.11 2.42 -3.78
N LEU A 32 -8.93 2.40 -3.17
CA LEU A 32 -8.15 1.20 -2.91
C LEU A 32 -7.82 1.14 -1.42
N ILE A 33 -8.34 0.12 -0.73
CA ILE A 33 -8.08 -0.12 0.69
C ILE A 33 -7.36 -1.46 0.83
N LEU A 34 -6.17 -1.45 1.43
CA LEU A 34 -5.41 -2.64 1.75
C LEU A 34 -5.23 -2.69 3.26
N SER A 35 -5.64 -3.78 3.91
CA SER A 35 -5.42 -3.93 5.34
C SER A 35 -4.95 -5.33 5.75
N GLN A 36 -4.27 -5.40 6.89
CA GLN A 36 -3.71 -6.65 7.45
C GLN A 36 -2.80 -7.34 6.42
N TYR A 37 -2.92 -8.65 6.21
CA TYR A 37 -2.14 -9.36 5.19
C TYR A 37 -2.44 -8.90 3.75
N GLY A 38 -3.52 -8.15 3.53
CA GLY A 38 -3.77 -7.43 2.29
C GLY A 38 -2.77 -6.30 2.04
N ALA A 39 -2.18 -5.70 3.08
CA ALA A 39 -1.11 -4.71 2.92
C ALA A 39 0.09 -5.29 2.16
N GLY A 40 0.50 -6.52 2.51
CA GLY A 40 1.65 -7.21 1.92
C GLY A 40 1.57 -7.47 0.42
N ILE A 41 0.40 -7.29 -0.22
CA ILE A 41 0.25 -7.42 -1.66
C ILE A 41 0.61 -6.13 -2.42
N LEU A 42 0.78 -5.00 -1.73
CA LEU A 42 1.05 -3.70 -2.36
C LEU A 42 2.18 -3.74 -3.39
N PRO A 43 3.34 -4.40 -3.16
CA PRO A 43 4.43 -4.47 -4.15
C PRO A 43 4.05 -5.24 -5.42
N LYS A 44 3.00 -6.07 -5.36
CA LYS A 44 2.50 -6.89 -6.46
C LYS A 44 1.58 -6.11 -7.39
N LEU A 45 1.01 -5.01 -6.90
CA LEU A 45 0.07 -4.19 -7.64
C LEU A 45 0.80 -3.26 -8.63
N ARG A 46 0.24 -3.15 -9.83
CA ARG A 46 0.68 -2.22 -10.87
C ARG A 46 -0.41 -1.18 -11.13
N PHE A 47 -0.08 0.05 -10.79
CA PHE A 47 -0.90 1.23 -11.08
C PHE A 47 -0.58 1.75 -12.48
N HIS A 48 -1.63 2.15 -13.22
CA HIS A 48 -1.46 2.79 -14.52
C HIS A 48 -0.98 4.23 -14.32
N GLU A 49 -0.09 4.73 -15.20
CA GLU A 49 0.51 6.06 -15.09
C GLU A 49 -0.53 7.18 -15.06
N GLU A 50 -1.60 7.03 -15.85
CA GLU A 50 -2.71 7.98 -15.93
C GLU A 50 -3.83 7.71 -14.91
N ASN A 51 -3.73 6.67 -14.07
CA ASN A 51 -4.80 6.40 -13.11
C ASN A 51 -4.70 7.34 -11.91
N GLU A 52 -5.78 8.07 -11.68
CA GLU A 52 -5.97 8.90 -10.49
C GLU A 52 -6.84 8.14 -9.50
N VAL A 53 -6.23 7.64 -8.44
CA VAL A 53 -6.95 7.06 -7.31
C VAL A 53 -7.41 8.20 -6.41
N GLU A 54 -8.71 8.24 -6.12
CA GLU A 54 -9.30 9.24 -5.23
C GLU A 54 -8.86 8.99 -3.78
N LYS A 55 -8.94 7.74 -3.32
CA LYS A 55 -8.54 7.36 -1.95
C LYS A 55 -7.71 6.09 -1.92
N PHE A 56 -6.54 6.18 -1.32
CA PHE A 56 -5.71 5.03 -0.99
C PHE A 56 -5.59 4.91 0.53
N GLY A 57 -6.04 3.77 1.07
CA GLY A 57 -5.95 3.45 2.49
C GLY A 57 -5.07 2.23 2.69
N LEU A 58 -4.19 2.30 3.67
CA LEU A 58 -3.27 1.22 4.00
C LEU A 58 -3.13 1.08 5.51
N GLU A 59 -3.52 -0.07 6.02
CA GLU A 59 -3.59 -0.33 7.46
C GLU A 59 -2.87 -1.63 7.80
N ALA A 60 -2.01 -1.58 8.82
CA ALA A 60 -1.36 -2.76 9.34
C ALA A 60 -1.31 -2.71 10.87
N ASP A 61 -2.04 -3.64 11.49
CA ASP A 61 -2.11 -3.74 12.95
C ASP A 61 -0.91 -4.47 13.57
N GLU A 62 -0.12 -5.16 12.74
CA GLU A 62 1.01 -5.99 13.14
C GLU A 62 2.16 -5.81 12.15
N ALA A 63 3.40 -5.89 12.62
CA ALA A 63 4.59 -5.76 11.79
C ALA A 63 4.67 -6.85 10.68
N GLU A 64 4.13 -8.04 10.95
CA GLU A 64 4.16 -9.15 9.99
C GLU A 64 3.42 -8.83 8.67
N HIS A 65 2.36 -8.02 8.74
CA HIS A 65 1.55 -7.59 7.60
C HIS A 65 2.33 -6.83 6.52
N ILE A 66 3.44 -6.19 6.90
CA ILE A 66 4.24 -5.34 6.01
C ILE A 66 5.60 -5.94 5.65
N THR A 67 5.90 -7.16 6.11
CA THR A 67 7.20 -7.81 5.91
C THR A 67 7.64 -7.84 4.44
N GLU A 68 6.72 -8.10 3.52
CA GLU A 68 7.01 -8.10 2.08
C GLU A 68 7.36 -6.72 1.54
N ILE A 69 6.72 -5.68 2.08
CA ILE A 69 6.94 -4.29 1.67
C ILE A 69 8.29 -3.78 2.17
N LEU A 70 8.69 -4.16 3.39
CA LEU A 70 9.95 -3.70 3.96
C LEU A 70 11.19 -4.22 3.22
N LYS A 71 11.05 -5.33 2.49
CA LYS A 71 12.10 -5.90 1.60
C LYS A 71 12.35 -5.04 0.35
N GLU A 72 11.40 -4.20 -0.02
CA GLU A 72 11.51 -3.36 -1.20
C GLU A 72 12.59 -2.30 -1.05
N GLU A 73 13.15 -1.85 -2.18
CA GLU A 73 14.11 -0.75 -2.16
C GLU A 73 13.44 0.59 -1.85
N ARG A 74 14.24 1.56 -1.43
CA ARG A 74 13.76 2.93 -1.19
C ARG A 74 13.14 3.49 -2.47
N LYS A 75 11.92 4.02 -2.38
CA LYS A 75 11.15 4.58 -3.52
C LYS A 75 10.97 3.62 -4.70
N SER A 76 10.91 2.30 -4.49
CA SER A 76 10.66 1.33 -5.58
C SER A 76 9.17 1.10 -5.86
N ILE A 77 8.29 1.30 -4.88
CA ILE A 77 6.86 1.04 -5.02
C ILE A 77 6.20 2.24 -5.67
N TRP A 78 5.82 2.09 -6.94
CA TRP A 78 5.19 3.16 -7.71
C TRP A 78 3.70 3.27 -7.41
N MET A 79 3.28 4.42 -6.89
CA MET A 79 1.90 4.71 -6.50
C MET A 79 1.10 5.47 -7.57
N GLY A 80 1.75 6.10 -8.56
CA GLY A 80 1.06 6.95 -9.52
C GLY A 80 0.49 8.23 -8.89
N LYS A 81 -0.71 8.63 -9.32
CA LYS A 81 -1.42 9.83 -8.82
C LYS A 81 -2.51 9.43 -7.81
N MET A 82 -2.49 10.09 -6.65
CA MET A 82 -3.31 9.79 -5.47
C MET A 82 -3.80 11.12 -4.87
N ARG A 83 -5.12 11.30 -4.75
CA ARG A 83 -5.70 12.52 -4.13
C ARG A 83 -5.67 12.49 -2.61
N GLN A 84 -6.08 11.37 -2.02
CA GLN A 84 -6.07 11.16 -0.57
C GLN A 84 -5.31 9.88 -0.25
N VAL A 85 -4.41 9.94 0.71
CA VAL A 85 -3.69 8.77 1.22
C VAL A 85 -3.78 8.74 2.74
N ALA A 86 -4.19 7.59 3.28
CA ALA A 86 -4.19 7.30 4.70
C ALA A 86 -3.32 6.06 4.98
N ILE A 87 -2.33 6.21 5.87
CA ILE A 87 -1.40 5.14 6.27
C ILE A 87 -1.47 4.98 7.78
N VAL A 88 -1.89 3.80 8.25
CA VAL A 88 -2.25 3.56 9.66
C VAL A 88 -1.49 2.36 10.24
N GLY A 89 -1.04 2.52 11.49
CA GLY A 89 -0.37 1.48 12.25
C GLY A 89 1.07 1.24 11.78
N TYR A 90 1.50 -0.02 11.78
CA TYR A 90 2.82 -0.43 11.28
C TYR A 90 3.04 -0.04 9.82
N ALA A 91 1.97 0.20 9.05
CA ALA A 91 2.07 0.64 7.66
C ALA A 91 2.89 1.94 7.51
N ALA A 92 3.01 2.76 8.55
CA ALA A 92 3.85 3.96 8.53
C ALA A 92 5.34 3.65 8.19
N GLU A 93 5.86 2.48 8.56
CA GLU A 93 7.26 2.11 8.29
C GLU A 93 7.58 1.96 6.80
N MET A 94 6.57 1.77 5.95
CA MET A 94 6.81 1.62 4.52
C MET A 94 6.93 2.94 3.77
N LEU A 95 6.68 4.09 4.42
CA LEU A 95 6.73 5.40 3.78
C LEU A 95 8.00 5.60 2.92
N PRO A 96 9.21 5.19 3.35
CA PRO A 96 10.43 5.33 2.53
C PRO A 96 10.42 4.50 1.23
N LYS A 97 9.56 3.48 1.13
CA LYS A 97 9.45 2.56 -0.01
C LYS A 97 8.54 3.13 -1.12
N LEU A 98 7.62 4.02 -0.76
CA LEU A 98 6.63 4.58 -1.68
C LEU A 98 7.22 5.67 -2.60
N ARG A 99 6.77 5.68 -3.85
CA ARG A 99 7.11 6.69 -4.87
C ARG A 99 5.84 7.14 -5.59
N PHE A 100 5.49 8.41 -5.43
CA PHE A 100 4.38 9.05 -6.13
C PHE A 100 4.83 9.67 -7.46
N HIS A 101 3.87 9.90 -8.36
CA HIS A 101 4.11 10.60 -9.61
C HIS A 101 4.60 12.03 -9.36
N GLY A 102 5.50 12.55 -10.20
CA GLY A 102 6.08 13.89 -10.03
C GLY A 102 5.06 15.03 -10.11
N GLU A 103 3.97 14.81 -10.85
CA GLU A 103 2.80 15.70 -10.95
C GLU A 103 1.69 15.36 -9.94
N ASN A 104 1.95 14.54 -8.93
CA ASN A 104 0.91 14.20 -7.96
C ASN A 104 0.53 15.43 -7.12
N VAL A 105 -0.73 15.86 -7.22
CA VAL A 105 -1.31 16.91 -6.37
C VAL A 105 -2.20 16.24 -5.34
N MET A 106 -1.64 15.98 -4.17
CA MET A 106 -2.36 15.35 -3.07
C MET A 106 -3.14 16.41 -2.28
N GLU A 107 -4.42 16.14 -2.05
CA GLU A 107 -5.31 16.99 -1.25
C GLU A 107 -5.15 16.66 0.25
N GLU A 108 -4.95 15.38 0.58
CA GLU A 108 -4.86 14.91 1.96
C GLU A 108 -3.83 13.78 2.12
N PHE A 109 -2.98 13.91 3.13
CA PHE A 109 -2.00 12.89 3.52
C PHE A 109 -2.08 12.67 5.03
N GLU A 110 -2.69 11.55 5.42
CA GLU A 110 -2.82 11.15 6.82
C GLU A 110 -1.85 10.01 7.14
N ILE A 111 -1.12 10.16 8.24
CA ILE A 111 -0.33 9.10 8.84
C ILE A 111 -0.69 9.01 10.31
N SER A 112 -1.05 7.82 10.77
CA SER A 112 -1.36 7.56 12.18
C SER A 112 -0.60 6.34 12.68
N ALA A 113 0.22 6.54 13.70
CA ALA A 113 0.99 5.50 14.36
C ALA A 113 0.68 5.57 15.87
N GLY A 114 -0.11 4.62 16.37
CA GLY A 114 -0.55 4.60 17.77
C GLY A 114 0.56 4.30 18.79
N ASN A 115 1.65 3.67 18.38
CA ASN A 115 2.75 3.25 19.25
C ASN A 115 4.12 3.59 18.62
N ALA A 116 5.14 3.80 19.46
CA ALA A 116 6.51 4.03 19.00
C ALA A 116 7.08 2.86 18.18
N GLU A 117 6.60 1.63 18.43
CA GLU A 117 6.97 0.45 17.66
C GLU A 117 6.53 0.51 16.20
N HIS A 118 5.50 1.30 15.86
CA HIS A 118 5.01 1.45 14.49
C HIS A 118 5.89 2.36 13.60
N ILE A 119 6.96 2.93 14.16
CA ILE A 119 7.86 3.87 13.47
C ILE A 119 9.34 3.60 13.80
N ALA A 120 9.67 2.39 14.27
CA ALA A 120 11.00 2.04 14.77
C ALA A 120 12.01 1.65 13.67
N GLY A 121 11.60 1.70 12.39
CA GLY A 121 12.38 1.28 11.22
C GLY A 121 13.30 2.34 10.60
#